data_AF-A0A7S0U6G6-F1
#
_entry.id   AF-A0A7S0U6G6-F1
#
_cell.length_a   1.000
_cell.length_b   1.000
_cell.length_c   1.000
_cell.angle_alpha   90.00
_cell.angle_beta   90.00
_cell.angle_gamma   90.00
#
_symmetry.space_group_name_H-M   'P 1'
#
loop_
_entity.id
_entity.type
_entity.pdbx_description
1 polymer ?
#
loop_
_entity_poly.entity_id
_entity_poly.type
_entity_poly.pdbx_seq_one_letter_code
_entity_poly.pdbx_strand_id
1 'polypeptide(L)'
;MEELFGVLRAHGGSFSEEMWLLVYQGVLYPIFDDVIHMGEVSDTEWLRTTCGPAMQALTSVFCLHFAATNGLLDLHLSLLSKCVVHTNETVAETGVSNVRRLLSESGAGLKRDHWGVVCDVMREMFDRSGPLSDEELSGEGSVEGRLARVVARHRVRMMLFQLVQDMCWDHAERIGSQNILRFLNLLGSTQHSTMARSFASVDDNKEALGQLGATQYLQMVYAESAEASRSELRFMFSVYSNSEDDADKASDVAVALETRLMDRAEEVLNKYTGLDRELKSLSRNASSGGGAGGHAPPA
;
A
#
# COMPACT_ATOMS: atom_id res chain seq x y z
N MET A 1 -28.08 -8.73 -2.34
CA MET A 1 -26.62 -8.85 -2.54
C MET A 1 -26.07 -10.16 -1.98
N GLU A 2 -26.44 -10.56 -0.75
CA GLU A 2 -26.02 -11.87 -0.21
C GLU A 2 -26.44 -13.08 -1.06
N GLU A 3 -27.65 -13.06 -1.63
CA GLU A 3 -28.15 -14.12 -2.50
C GLU A 3 -27.29 -14.27 -3.77
N LEU A 4 -26.93 -13.16 -4.42
CA LEU A 4 -26.05 -13.16 -5.61
C LEU A 4 -24.70 -13.82 -5.29
N PHE A 5 -24.02 -13.36 -4.23
CA PHE A 5 -22.73 -13.94 -3.84
C PHE A 5 -22.88 -15.37 -3.30
N GLY A 6 -24.04 -15.74 -2.74
CA GLY A 6 -24.37 -17.10 -2.37
C GLY A 6 -24.39 -18.05 -3.57
N VAL A 7 -25.06 -17.65 -4.66
CA VAL A 7 -25.07 -18.40 -5.92
C VAL A 7 -23.67 -18.52 -6.51
N LEU A 8 -22.91 -17.42 -6.54
CA LEU A 8 -21.53 -17.43 -7.07
C LEU A 8 -20.60 -18.31 -6.23
N ARG A 9 -20.73 -18.31 -4.90
CA ARG A 9 -19.98 -19.24 -4.05
C ARG A 9 -20.35 -20.69 -4.32
N ALA A 10 -21.63 -21.00 -4.47
CA ALA A 10 -22.11 -22.37 -4.68
C ALA A 10 -21.79 -22.93 -6.07
N HIS A 11 -21.85 -22.10 -7.12
CA HIS A 11 -21.83 -22.57 -8.51
C HIS A 11 -20.71 -21.97 -9.37
N GLY A 12 -19.96 -20.99 -8.87
CA GLY A 12 -18.97 -20.27 -9.66
C GLY A 12 -17.87 -21.14 -10.27
N GLY A 13 -17.51 -22.25 -9.64
CA GLY A 13 -16.54 -23.21 -10.18
C GLY A 13 -17.01 -23.97 -11.43
N SER A 14 -18.30 -23.92 -11.77
CA SER A 14 -18.88 -24.57 -12.95
C SER A 14 -19.06 -23.64 -14.15
N PHE A 15 -18.80 -22.33 -13.98
CA PHE A 15 -18.97 -21.35 -15.04
C PHE A 15 -17.80 -21.45 -16.03
N SER A 16 -18.08 -21.26 -17.33
CA SER A 16 -17.03 -21.07 -18.33
C SER A 16 -16.37 -19.71 -18.15
N GLU A 17 -15.22 -19.51 -18.80
CA GLU A 17 -14.52 -18.23 -18.80
C GLU A 17 -15.39 -17.11 -19.41
N GLU A 18 -16.12 -17.40 -20.49
CA GLU A 18 -17.04 -16.43 -21.12
C GLU A 18 -18.21 -16.08 -20.20
N MET A 19 -18.77 -17.06 -19.50
CA MET A 19 -19.83 -16.82 -18.52
C MET A 19 -19.32 -15.95 -17.37
N TRP A 20 -18.13 -16.23 -16.87
CA TRP A 20 -17.49 -15.41 -15.84
C TRP A 20 -17.28 -13.98 -16.31
N LEU A 21 -16.80 -13.78 -17.55
CA LEU A 21 -16.62 -12.45 -18.12
C LEU A 21 -17.95 -11.69 -18.20
N LEU A 22 -19.02 -12.33 -18.69
CA LEU A 22 -20.36 -11.74 -18.78
C LEU A 22 -20.93 -11.39 -17.40
N VAL A 23 -20.82 -12.28 -16.42
CA VAL A 23 -21.28 -12.02 -15.05
C VAL A 23 -20.48 -10.89 -14.42
N TYR A 24 -19.16 -10.89 -14.63
CA TYR A 24 -18.30 -9.86 -14.09
C TYR A 24 -18.63 -8.49 -14.66
N GLN A 25 -18.66 -8.34 -15.98
CA GLN A 25 -18.91 -7.05 -16.64
C GLN A 25 -20.36 -6.60 -16.55
N GLY A 26 -21.32 -7.53 -16.65
CA GLY A 26 -22.75 -7.20 -16.71
C GLY A 26 -23.42 -7.08 -15.34
N VAL A 27 -22.86 -7.68 -14.29
CA VAL A 27 -23.50 -7.71 -12.97
C VAL A 27 -22.56 -7.23 -11.87
N LEU A 28 -21.34 -7.78 -11.76
CA LEU A 28 -20.47 -7.49 -10.62
C LEU A 28 -19.83 -6.11 -10.69
N TYR A 29 -19.21 -5.76 -11.81
CA TYR A 29 -18.54 -4.47 -11.99
C TYR A 29 -19.50 -3.27 -11.81
N PRO A 30 -20.74 -3.28 -12.37
CA PRO A 30 -21.70 -2.19 -12.17
C PRO A 30 -22.10 -1.92 -10.72
N ILE A 31 -21.98 -2.91 -9.81
CA ILE A 31 -22.23 -2.69 -8.37
C ILE A 31 -21.28 -1.65 -7.78
N PHE A 32 -20.08 -1.54 -8.34
CA PHE A 32 -19.02 -0.65 -7.85
C PHE A 32 -18.91 0.64 -8.67
N ASP A 33 -19.76 0.84 -9.67
CA ASP A 33 -19.66 1.98 -10.58
C ASP A 33 -19.72 3.32 -9.84
N ASP A 34 -20.57 3.39 -8.81
CA ASP A 34 -20.71 4.58 -7.95
C ASP A 34 -19.42 4.89 -7.17
N VAL A 35 -18.72 3.88 -6.63
CA VAL A 35 -17.41 4.08 -5.94
C VAL A 35 -16.32 4.51 -6.91
N ILE A 36 -16.39 4.05 -8.15
CA ILE A 36 -15.39 4.33 -9.18
C ILE A 36 -15.51 5.76 -9.69
N HIS A 37 -16.74 6.25 -9.88
CA HIS A 37 -16.99 7.51 -10.59
C HIS A 37 -17.21 8.72 -9.69
N MET A 38 -17.54 8.51 -8.42
CA MET A 38 -17.80 9.61 -7.52
C MET A 38 -16.59 9.80 -6.60
N GLY A 39 -15.66 10.66 -7.02
CA GLY A 39 -14.43 10.95 -6.29
C GLY A 39 -14.61 11.54 -4.87
N GLU A 40 -15.84 11.91 -4.51
CA GLU A 40 -16.20 12.54 -3.23
C GLU A 40 -17.61 12.16 -2.72
N VAL A 41 -18.10 10.92 -2.88
CA VAL A 41 -19.46 10.59 -2.35
C VAL A 41 -19.50 10.85 -0.84
N SER A 42 -20.34 11.81 -0.45
CA SER A 42 -20.65 12.18 0.94
C SER A 42 -21.29 11.05 1.77
N ASP A 43 -21.71 9.95 1.13
CA ASP A 43 -22.39 8.82 1.76
C ASP A 43 -21.39 7.76 2.24
N THR A 44 -20.60 8.16 3.22
CA THR A 44 -19.67 7.28 3.96
C THR A 44 -20.37 6.06 4.56
N GLU A 45 -21.68 6.15 4.81
CA GLU A 45 -22.48 5.04 5.32
C GLU A 45 -22.64 3.95 4.26
N TRP A 46 -23.09 4.30 3.04
CA TRP A 46 -23.21 3.34 1.95
C TRP A 46 -21.88 2.64 1.61
N LEU A 47 -20.78 3.39 1.59
CA LEU A 47 -19.43 2.83 1.38
C LEU A 47 -19.11 1.73 2.41
N ARG A 48 -19.46 1.95 3.68
CA ARG A 48 -19.15 1.05 4.79
C ARG A 48 -20.12 -0.13 4.88
N THR A 49 -21.43 0.10 4.73
CA THR A 49 -22.45 -0.92 4.96
C THR A 49 -22.84 -1.69 3.71
N THR A 50 -22.50 -1.20 2.53
CA THR A 50 -22.85 -1.83 1.25
C THR A 50 -21.63 -2.13 0.40
N CYS A 51 -20.84 -1.12 0.01
CA CYS A 51 -19.71 -1.34 -0.90
C CYS A 51 -18.60 -2.22 -0.29
N GLY A 52 -18.18 -1.93 0.94
CA GLY A 52 -17.12 -2.71 1.62
C GLY A 52 -17.44 -4.21 1.69
N PRO A 53 -18.60 -4.61 2.24
CA PRO A 53 -19.04 -6.01 2.26
C PRO A 53 -19.16 -6.62 0.86
N ALA A 54 -19.66 -5.87 -0.13
CA ALA A 54 -19.74 -6.34 -1.51
C ALA A 54 -18.36 -6.67 -2.09
N MET A 55 -17.38 -5.80 -1.86
CA MET A 55 -16.01 -5.98 -2.35
C MET A 55 -15.35 -7.19 -1.68
N GLN A 56 -15.50 -7.33 -0.37
CA GLN A 56 -14.99 -8.50 0.37
C GLN A 56 -15.63 -9.80 -0.11
N ALA A 57 -16.94 -9.79 -0.38
CA ALA A 57 -17.64 -10.96 -0.91
C ALA A 57 -17.16 -11.32 -2.33
N LEU A 58 -16.94 -10.32 -3.19
CA LEU A 58 -16.39 -10.51 -4.53
C LEU A 58 -14.98 -11.10 -4.47
N THR A 59 -14.08 -10.52 -3.67
CA THR A 59 -12.72 -11.05 -3.48
C THR A 59 -12.75 -12.47 -2.94
N SER A 60 -13.65 -12.78 -2.00
CA SER A 60 -13.83 -14.15 -1.48
C SER A 60 -14.24 -15.14 -2.56
N VAL A 61 -15.13 -14.74 -3.48
CA VAL A 61 -15.55 -15.58 -4.62
C VAL A 61 -14.38 -15.81 -5.58
N PHE A 62 -13.58 -14.77 -5.84
CA PHE A 62 -12.37 -14.88 -6.66
C PHE A 62 -11.37 -15.86 -6.06
N CYS A 63 -11.11 -15.79 -4.75
CA CYS A 63 -10.23 -16.74 -4.07
C CYS A 63 -10.78 -18.17 -4.14
N LEU A 64 -12.07 -18.35 -3.86
CA LEU A 64 -12.71 -19.66 -3.84
C LEU A 64 -12.67 -20.36 -5.21
N HIS A 65 -12.88 -19.60 -6.29
CA HIS A 65 -12.98 -20.13 -7.65
C HIS A 65 -11.82 -19.67 -8.54
N PHE A 66 -10.63 -19.46 -7.98
CA PHE A 66 -9.50 -18.85 -8.69
C PHE A 66 -9.12 -19.57 -10.00
N ALA A 67 -9.25 -20.90 -10.05
CA ALA A 67 -9.02 -21.67 -11.27
C ALA A 67 -9.94 -21.26 -12.44
N ALA A 68 -11.18 -20.85 -12.14
CA ALA A 68 -12.16 -20.39 -13.11
C ALA A 68 -12.13 -18.86 -13.33
N THR A 69 -11.66 -18.08 -12.35
CA THR A 69 -11.66 -16.60 -12.40
C THR A 69 -10.31 -15.97 -12.75
N ASN A 70 -9.21 -16.72 -12.83
CA ASN A 70 -7.88 -16.15 -13.05
C ASN A 70 -7.74 -15.36 -14.38
N GLY A 71 -8.52 -15.67 -15.42
CA GLY A 71 -8.59 -14.88 -16.65
C GLY A 71 -9.12 -13.46 -16.45
N LEU A 72 -9.82 -13.20 -15.34
CA LEU A 72 -10.35 -11.89 -14.95
C LEU A 72 -9.48 -11.18 -13.91
N LEU A 73 -8.29 -11.70 -13.60
CA LEU A 73 -7.43 -11.17 -12.54
C LEU A 73 -7.09 -9.69 -12.76
N ASP A 74 -6.76 -9.30 -13.99
CA ASP A 74 -6.45 -7.90 -14.34
C ASP A 74 -7.64 -6.97 -14.05
N LEU A 75 -8.84 -7.36 -14.47
CA LEU A 75 -10.07 -6.58 -14.22
C LEU A 75 -10.34 -6.42 -12.72
N HIS A 76 -10.18 -7.50 -11.94
CA HIS A 76 -10.42 -7.45 -10.50
C HIS A 76 -9.35 -6.64 -9.76
N LEU A 77 -8.07 -6.80 -10.11
CA LEU A 77 -6.98 -6.00 -9.55
C LEU A 77 -7.13 -4.52 -9.92
N SER A 78 -7.57 -4.19 -11.14
CA SER A 78 -7.87 -2.82 -11.56
C SER A 78 -9.02 -2.22 -10.73
N LEU A 79 -10.09 -2.99 -10.48
CA LEU A 79 -11.17 -2.56 -9.59
C LEU A 79 -10.65 -2.26 -8.17
N LEU A 80 -9.83 -3.15 -7.61
CA LEU A 80 -9.24 -2.96 -6.28
C LEU A 80 -8.28 -1.76 -6.26
N SER A 81 -7.52 -1.52 -7.33
CA SER A 81 -6.66 -0.34 -7.50
C SER A 81 -7.45 0.95 -7.33
N LYS A 82 -8.65 1.03 -7.93
CA LYS A 82 -9.55 2.18 -7.78
C LYS A 82 -9.99 2.40 -6.34
N CYS A 83 -10.20 1.35 -5.56
CA CYS A 83 -10.48 1.47 -4.13
C CYS A 83 -9.25 1.95 -3.35
N VAL A 84 -8.07 1.38 -3.62
CA VAL A 84 -6.80 1.73 -2.94
C VAL A 84 -6.46 3.22 -3.07
N VAL A 85 -6.74 3.81 -4.22
CA VAL A 85 -6.43 5.22 -4.52
C VAL A 85 -7.60 6.17 -4.22
N HIS A 86 -8.66 5.67 -3.59
CA HIS A 86 -9.83 6.45 -3.25
C HIS A 86 -9.52 7.47 -2.12
N THR A 87 -10.21 8.60 -2.12
CA THR A 87 -10.00 9.72 -1.16
C THR A 87 -10.45 9.36 0.26
N ASN A 88 -11.48 8.52 0.38
CA ASN A 88 -11.93 7.95 1.65
C ASN A 88 -10.94 6.89 2.19
N GLU A 89 -10.37 7.14 3.38
CA GLU A 89 -9.39 6.26 4.04
C GLU A 89 -9.91 4.84 4.24
N THR A 90 -11.16 4.66 4.70
CA THR A 90 -11.73 3.32 4.95
C THR A 90 -11.83 2.50 3.67
N VAL A 91 -12.21 3.13 2.55
CA VAL A 91 -12.25 2.46 1.23
C VAL A 91 -10.86 2.08 0.78
N ALA A 92 -9.88 2.97 0.94
CA ALA A 92 -8.49 2.72 0.57
C ALA A 92 -7.87 1.56 1.36
N GLU A 93 -8.03 1.56 2.68
CA GLU A 93 -7.55 0.47 3.55
C GLU A 93 -8.22 -0.86 3.23
N THR A 94 -9.54 -0.84 3.01
CA THR A 94 -10.31 -2.03 2.62
C THR A 94 -9.84 -2.54 1.25
N GLY A 95 -9.53 -1.64 0.32
CA GLY A 95 -8.93 -1.96 -0.97
C GLY A 95 -7.63 -2.74 -0.79
N VAL A 96 -6.66 -2.20 -0.04
CA VAL A 96 -5.37 -2.87 0.20
C VAL A 96 -5.56 -4.22 0.88
N SER A 97 -6.51 -4.31 1.82
CA SER A 97 -6.82 -5.55 2.54
C SER A 97 -7.39 -6.64 1.63
N ASN A 98 -8.24 -6.27 0.67
CA ASN A 98 -8.75 -7.21 -0.33
C ASN A 98 -7.66 -7.66 -1.31
N VAL A 99 -6.77 -6.75 -1.76
CA VAL A 99 -5.62 -7.14 -2.59
C VAL A 99 -4.72 -8.12 -1.83
N ARG A 100 -4.42 -7.83 -0.57
CA ARG A 100 -3.65 -8.71 0.32
C ARG A 100 -4.27 -10.10 0.42
N ARG A 101 -5.58 -10.16 0.67
CA ARG A 101 -6.30 -11.43 0.77
C ARG A 101 -6.27 -12.21 -0.53
N LEU A 102 -6.55 -11.55 -1.66
CA LEU A 102 -6.53 -12.17 -2.98
C LEU A 102 -5.18 -12.83 -3.25
N LEU A 103 -4.09 -12.10 -3.00
CA LEU A 103 -2.74 -12.56 -3.31
C LEU A 103 -2.26 -13.63 -2.31
N SER A 104 -2.62 -13.52 -1.04
CA SER A 104 -2.30 -14.55 -0.03
C SER A 104 -3.04 -15.86 -0.28
N GLU A 105 -4.34 -15.82 -0.58
CA GLU A 105 -5.17 -17.03 -0.76
C GLU A 105 -5.03 -17.65 -2.16
N SER A 106 -4.78 -16.84 -3.18
CA SER A 106 -4.72 -17.29 -4.58
C SER A 106 -3.30 -17.34 -5.16
N GLY A 107 -2.31 -16.81 -4.43
CA GLY A 107 -0.95 -16.61 -4.94
C GLY A 107 -0.26 -17.90 -5.38
N ALA A 108 -0.56 -19.02 -4.75
CA ALA A 108 -0.05 -20.33 -5.14
C ALA A 108 -0.52 -20.77 -6.54
N GLY A 109 -1.67 -20.27 -7.01
CA GLY A 109 -2.24 -20.55 -8.34
C GLY A 109 -1.83 -19.54 -9.42
N LEU A 110 -1.12 -18.46 -9.07
CA LEU A 110 -0.68 -17.44 -10.03
C LEU A 110 0.41 -18.00 -10.97
N LYS A 111 0.19 -17.85 -12.27
CA LYS A 111 1.18 -18.13 -13.32
C LYS A 111 2.13 -16.94 -13.48
N ARG A 112 3.24 -17.14 -14.20
CA ARG A 112 4.23 -16.09 -14.46
C ARG A 112 3.61 -14.82 -15.08
N ASP A 113 2.69 -14.99 -16.03
CA ASP A 113 2.01 -13.85 -16.68
C ASP A 113 1.12 -13.08 -15.69
N HIS A 114 0.46 -13.80 -14.77
CA HIS A 114 -0.35 -13.17 -13.73
C HIS A 114 0.51 -12.31 -12.79
N TRP A 115 1.72 -12.76 -12.43
CA TRP A 115 2.63 -11.95 -11.62
C TRP A 115 3.10 -10.67 -12.33
N GLY A 116 3.19 -10.70 -13.66
CA GLY A 116 3.41 -9.49 -14.48
C GLY A 116 2.30 -8.45 -14.25
N VAL A 117 1.04 -8.89 -14.35
CA VAL A 117 -0.15 -8.06 -14.08
C VAL A 117 -0.15 -7.53 -12.65
N VAL A 118 0.17 -8.38 -11.66
CA VAL A 118 0.27 -7.94 -10.25
C VAL A 118 1.32 -6.84 -10.10
N CYS A 119 2.51 -7.00 -10.71
CA CYS A 119 3.54 -5.96 -10.68
C CYS A 119 3.09 -4.65 -11.35
N ASP A 120 2.37 -4.72 -12.46
CA ASP A 120 1.85 -3.56 -13.18
C ASP A 120 0.83 -2.78 -12.33
N VAL A 121 -0.15 -3.50 -11.78
CA VAL A 121 -1.18 -2.88 -10.94
C VAL A 121 -0.60 -2.36 -9.63
N MET A 122 0.31 -3.08 -8.98
CA MET A 122 1.00 -2.58 -7.79
C MET A 122 1.73 -1.28 -8.08
N ARG A 123 2.47 -1.21 -9.21
CA ARG A 123 3.12 0.03 -9.62
C ARG A 123 2.12 1.17 -9.75
N GLU A 124 1.00 0.95 -10.42
CA GLU A 124 -0.06 1.97 -10.56
C GLU A 124 -0.56 2.44 -9.19
N MET A 125 -0.85 1.51 -8.26
CA MET A 125 -1.29 1.83 -6.90
C MET A 125 -0.26 2.69 -6.16
N PHE A 126 1.03 2.38 -6.26
CA PHE A 126 2.11 3.17 -5.65
C PHE A 126 2.28 4.54 -6.31
N ASP A 127 2.17 4.64 -7.63
CA ASP A 127 2.32 5.92 -8.33
C ASP A 127 1.17 6.87 -7.95
N ARG A 128 -0.06 6.35 -7.89
CA ARG A 128 -1.27 7.12 -7.57
C ARG A 128 -1.47 7.39 -6.09
N SER A 129 -0.89 6.58 -5.21
CA SER A 129 -0.82 6.86 -3.76
C SER A 129 0.40 7.71 -3.39
N GLY A 130 1.00 8.42 -4.35
CA GLY A 130 2.14 9.31 -4.17
C GLY A 130 1.86 10.50 -3.23
N PRO A 131 2.91 11.32 -2.95
CA PRO A 131 2.73 12.56 -2.19
C PRO A 131 1.58 13.41 -2.75
N LEU A 132 0.87 14.10 -1.86
CA LEU A 132 -0.11 15.11 -2.27
C LEU A 132 0.61 16.16 -3.13
N SER A 133 -0.06 16.64 -4.19
CA SER A 133 0.44 17.75 -5.00
C SER A 133 0.47 19.04 -4.19
N ASP A 134 1.24 20.04 -4.64
CA ASP A 134 1.30 21.34 -3.98
C ASP A 134 -0.09 22.01 -3.90
N GLU A 135 -0.96 21.76 -4.88
CA GLU A 135 -2.36 22.22 -4.90
C GLU A 135 -3.18 21.54 -3.79
N GLU A 136 -3.01 20.24 -3.58
CA GLU A 136 -3.70 19.49 -2.52
C GLU A 136 -3.21 19.87 -1.11
N LEU A 137 -1.94 20.30 -1.00
CA LEU A 137 -1.29 20.74 0.23
C LEU A 137 -1.60 22.19 0.62
N SER A 138 -1.90 23.05 -0.37
CA SER A 138 -2.25 24.47 -0.20
C SER A 138 -3.75 24.74 -0.34
N GLY A 139 -4.53 23.75 -0.77
CA GLY A 139 -5.96 23.88 -1.01
C GLY A 139 -6.80 24.21 0.22
N GLU A 140 -8.06 24.53 -0.04
CA GLU A 140 -9.04 24.92 0.98
C GLU A 140 -9.25 23.82 2.03
N GLY A 141 -9.45 24.23 3.28
CA GLY A 141 -9.66 23.34 4.43
C GLY A 141 -8.81 23.72 5.65
N SER A 142 -9.10 23.10 6.79
CA SER A 142 -8.27 23.26 7.99
C SER A 142 -6.92 22.56 7.81
N VAL A 143 -5.88 23.07 8.48
CA VAL A 143 -4.55 22.42 8.52
C VAL A 143 -4.67 20.98 9.03
N GLU A 144 -5.54 20.74 10.01
CA GLU A 144 -5.85 19.41 10.54
C GLU A 144 -6.42 18.48 9.46
N GLY A 145 -7.34 18.97 8.63
CA GLY A 145 -7.90 18.20 7.53
C GLY A 145 -6.86 17.87 6.45
N ARG A 146 -6.00 18.84 6.09
CA ARG A 146 -4.90 18.58 5.16
C ARG A 146 -3.90 17.58 5.71
N LEU A 147 -3.56 17.70 7.00
CA LEU A 147 -2.70 16.76 7.72
C LEU A 147 -3.29 15.35 7.71
N ALA A 148 -4.58 15.22 8.02
CA ALA A 148 -5.29 13.93 8.00
C ALA A 148 -5.20 13.25 6.61
N ARG A 149 -5.31 14.02 5.51
CA ARG A 149 -5.13 13.48 4.15
C ARG A 149 -3.71 12.97 3.90
N VAL A 150 -2.68 13.68 4.37
CA VAL A 150 -1.28 13.21 4.26
C VAL A 150 -1.09 11.93 5.06
N VAL A 151 -1.60 11.88 6.29
CA VAL A 151 -1.54 10.69 7.16
C VAL A 151 -2.20 9.50 6.46
N ALA A 152 -3.44 9.67 5.98
CA ALA A 152 -4.18 8.61 5.31
C ALA A 152 -3.44 8.07 4.08
N ARG A 153 -2.92 8.96 3.21
CA ARG A 153 -2.10 8.53 2.06
C ARG A 153 -0.83 7.80 2.49
N HIS A 154 -0.12 8.29 3.51
CA HIS A 154 1.08 7.64 4.02
C HIS A 154 0.77 6.22 4.52
N ARG A 155 -0.32 6.07 5.27
CA ARG A 155 -0.78 4.80 5.81
C ARG A 155 -1.09 3.77 4.72
N VAL A 156 -1.84 4.17 3.69
CA VAL A 156 -2.14 3.32 2.53
C VAL A 156 -0.84 2.87 1.83
N ARG A 157 0.11 3.78 1.61
CA ARG A 157 1.43 3.42 1.05
C ARG A 157 2.18 2.41 1.90
N MET A 158 2.14 2.57 3.22
CA MET A 158 2.78 1.63 4.15
C MET A 158 2.14 0.25 4.10
N MET A 159 0.81 0.18 3.96
CA MET A 159 0.12 -1.10 3.76
C MET A 159 0.48 -1.76 2.43
N LEU A 160 0.60 -0.99 1.34
CA LEU A 160 1.07 -1.49 0.04
C LEU A 160 2.52 -1.98 0.10
N PHE A 161 3.37 -1.26 0.83
CA PHE A 161 4.76 -1.65 1.06
C PHE A 161 4.84 -2.99 1.77
N GLN A 162 4.16 -3.14 2.90
CA GLN A 162 4.10 -4.40 3.63
C GLN A 162 3.52 -5.53 2.78
N LEU A 163 2.50 -5.23 1.96
CA LEU A 163 1.93 -6.22 1.04
C LEU A 163 2.96 -6.73 0.03
N VAL A 164 3.74 -5.86 -0.59
CA VAL A 164 4.81 -6.30 -1.51
C VAL A 164 5.84 -7.16 -0.82
N GLN A 165 6.20 -6.83 0.43
CA GLN A 165 7.12 -7.64 1.22
C GLN A 165 6.56 -9.03 1.51
N ASP A 166 5.31 -9.09 1.98
CA ASP A 166 4.65 -10.35 2.32
C ASP A 166 4.49 -11.23 1.07
N MET A 167 4.11 -10.65 -0.08
CA MET A 167 4.04 -11.40 -1.34
C MET A 167 5.39 -11.97 -1.74
N CYS A 168 6.44 -11.16 -1.70
CA CYS A 168 7.76 -11.62 -2.08
C CYS A 168 8.29 -12.66 -1.09
N TRP A 169 7.90 -12.61 0.17
CA TRP A 169 8.20 -13.64 1.17
C TRP A 169 7.43 -14.94 0.88
N ASP A 170 6.11 -14.86 0.77
CA ASP A 170 5.21 -16.02 0.64
C ASP A 170 5.31 -16.72 -0.74
N HIS A 171 5.71 -15.98 -1.78
CA HIS A 171 5.61 -16.42 -3.17
C HIS A 171 6.88 -16.18 -4.01
N ALA A 172 8.05 -15.98 -3.38
CA ALA A 172 9.34 -15.72 -4.05
C ALA A 172 9.59 -16.62 -5.28
N GLU A 173 9.47 -17.93 -5.08
CA GLU A 173 9.73 -18.97 -6.09
C GLU A 173 8.80 -18.85 -7.31
N ARG A 174 7.58 -18.33 -7.13
CA ARG A 174 6.54 -18.25 -8.16
C ARG A 174 6.56 -16.93 -8.92
N ILE A 175 6.95 -15.83 -8.27
CA ILE A 175 7.01 -14.49 -8.86
C ILE A 175 8.04 -14.44 -9.99
N GLY A 176 9.18 -15.11 -9.78
CA GLY A 176 10.32 -15.11 -10.71
C GLY A 176 11.21 -13.87 -10.57
N SER A 177 12.49 -14.04 -10.92
CA SER A 177 13.55 -13.04 -10.68
C SER A 177 13.25 -11.66 -11.31
N GLN A 178 12.72 -11.61 -12.53
CA GLN A 178 12.38 -10.34 -13.18
C GLN A 178 11.33 -9.54 -12.40
N ASN A 179 10.27 -10.20 -11.92
CA ASN A 179 9.21 -9.53 -11.17
C ASN A 179 9.64 -9.20 -9.73
N ILE A 180 10.47 -10.03 -9.09
CA ILE A 180 11.13 -9.69 -7.81
C ILE A 180 11.92 -8.38 -7.95
N LEU A 181 12.68 -8.22 -9.03
CA LEU A 181 13.42 -6.99 -9.32
C LEU A 181 12.50 -5.79 -9.56
N ARG A 182 11.33 -5.99 -10.16
CA ARG A 182 10.32 -4.93 -10.32
C ARG A 182 9.74 -4.50 -8.98
N PHE A 183 9.46 -5.44 -8.08
CA PHE A 183 9.00 -5.15 -6.73
C PHE A 183 10.08 -4.50 -5.87
N LEU A 184 11.33 -4.95 -5.95
CA LEU A 184 12.46 -4.28 -5.31
C LEU A 184 12.63 -2.84 -5.80
N ASN A 185 12.50 -2.58 -7.10
CA ASN A 185 12.51 -1.22 -7.65
C ASN A 185 11.30 -0.39 -7.20
N LEU A 186 10.19 -1.03 -6.82
CA LEU A 186 8.98 -0.37 -6.34
C LEU A 186 9.11 0.04 -4.87
N LEU A 187 9.59 -0.88 -4.01
CA LEU A 187 10.05 -0.56 -2.65
C LEU A 187 11.19 0.48 -2.71
N GLY A 188 12.00 0.36 -3.76
CA GLY A 188 12.88 1.33 -4.40
C GLY A 188 12.53 2.80 -4.20
N SER A 189 11.45 3.15 -4.90
CA SER A 189 11.02 4.50 -5.20
C SER A 189 10.16 5.11 -4.10
N THR A 190 9.89 4.41 -2.99
CA THR A 190 8.96 4.89 -1.98
C THR A 190 9.54 6.07 -1.20
N GLN A 191 9.00 7.24 -1.52
CA GLN A 191 9.29 8.52 -0.89
C GLN A 191 8.62 8.69 0.49
N HIS A 192 8.78 7.72 1.40
CA HIS A 192 8.07 7.70 2.68
C HIS A 192 8.22 8.99 3.51
N SER A 193 9.42 9.59 3.51
CA SER A 193 9.68 10.86 4.20
C SER A 193 9.36 12.11 3.38
N THR A 194 9.17 12.00 2.06
CA THR A 194 8.89 13.18 1.22
C THR A 194 7.48 13.73 1.49
N MET A 195 6.51 12.89 1.81
CA MET A 195 5.15 13.33 2.19
C MET A 195 5.14 14.23 3.41
N ALA A 196 5.87 13.84 4.46
CA ALA A 196 6.02 14.67 5.67
C ALA A 196 6.78 15.96 5.37
N ARG A 197 7.83 15.89 4.55
CA ARG A 197 8.63 17.06 4.18
C ARG A 197 7.86 18.05 3.29
N SER A 198 7.07 17.57 2.33
CA SER A 198 6.27 18.43 1.45
C SER A 198 5.14 19.11 2.22
N PHE A 199 4.49 18.41 3.16
CA PHE A 199 3.51 19.03 4.04
C PHE A 199 4.15 20.10 4.95
N ALA A 200 5.32 19.80 5.50
CA ALA A 200 6.06 20.72 6.38
C ALA A 200 6.76 21.87 5.63
N SER A 201 6.90 21.84 4.30
CA SER A 201 7.52 22.94 3.55
C SER A 201 6.59 24.12 3.32
N VAL A 202 5.27 23.92 3.40
CA VAL A 202 4.26 24.98 3.23
C VAL A 202 4.20 25.86 4.48
N ASP A 203 4.43 27.17 4.33
CA ASP A 203 4.59 28.09 5.47
C ASP A 203 3.33 28.19 6.35
N ASP A 204 2.13 28.23 5.75
CA ASP A 204 0.86 28.20 6.48
C ASP A 204 0.68 26.93 7.34
N ASN A 205 1.26 25.81 6.89
CA ASN A 205 1.22 24.57 7.65
C ASN A 205 2.24 24.59 8.79
N LYS A 206 3.43 25.20 8.65
CA LYS A 206 4.48 25.23 9.69
C LYS A 206 4.01 25.91 10.98
N GLU A 207 3.33 27.03 10.87
CA GLU A 207 2.89 27.82 12.03
C GLU A 207 1.77 27.10 12.81
N ALA A 208 0.80 26.52 12.09
CA ALA A 208 -0.28 25.74 12.67
C ALA A 208 0.19 24.37 13.21
N LEU A 209 1.16 23.72 12.55
CA LEU A 209 1.83 22.52 13.02
C LEU A 209 2.49 22.72 14.39
N GLY A 210 3.12 23.89 14.60
CA GLY A 210 3.70 24.26 15.89
C GLY A 210 2.70 24.24 17.06
N GLN A 211 1.42 24.50 16.79
CA GLN A 211 0.34 24.52 17.79
C GLN A 211 -0.37 23.17 17.97
N LEU A 212 -0.35 22.32 16.93
CA LEU A 212 -1.10 21.05 16.85
C LEU A 212 -0.27 19.78 17.13
N GLY A 213 0.96 19.91 17.67
CA GLY A 213 1.78 18.75 17.99
C GLY A 213 2.45 18.11 16.77
N ALA A 214 2.81 18.91 15.76
CA ALA A 214 3.53 18.47 14.56
C ALA A 214 4.76 17.61 14.80
N THR A 215 5.46 17.84 15.91
CA THR A 215 6.61 17.03 16.29
C THR A 215 6.20 15.58 16.47
N GLN A 216 5.02 15.30 17.04
CA GLN A 216 4.51 13.96 17.25
C GLN A 216 4.10 13.30 15.92
N TYR A 217 3.49 14.06 15.01
CA TYR A 217 3.17 13.58 13.67
C TYR A 217 4.43 13.25 12.85
N LEU A 218 5.39 14.18 12.80
CA LEU A 218 6.66 13.97 12.11
C LEU A 218 7.40 12.77 12.71
N GLN A 219 7.45 12.67 14.04
CA GLN A 219 8.03 11.50 14.72
C GLN A 219 7.37 10.18 14.31
N MET A 220 6.03 10.15 14.22
CA MET A 220 5.28 8.98 13.76
C MET A 220 5.68 8.61 12.32
N VAL A 221 5.61 9.55 11.38
CA VAL A 221 5.95 9.30 9.97
C VAL A 221 7.41 8.86 9.80
N TYR A 222 8.34 9.48 10.52
CA TYR A 222 9.75 9.09 10.49
C TYR A 222 9.99 7.71 11.09
N ALA A 223 9.30 7.36 12.19
CA ALA A 223 9.39 6.04 12.80
C ALA A 223 8.82 4.95 11.88
N GLU A 224 7.66 5.17 11.27
CA GLU A 224 7.04 4.25 10.31
C GLU A 224 7.92 4.08 9.06
N SER A 225 8.47 5.17 8.53
CA SER A 225 9.42 5.15 7.41
C SER A 225 10.69 4.35 7.75
N ALA A 226 11.19 4.47 8.98
CA ALA A 226 12.37 3.75 9.43
C ALA A 226 12.09 2.25 9.63
N GLU A 227 10.91 1.89 10.12
CA GLU A 227 10.46 0.48 10.18
C GLU A 227 10.33 -0.12 8.78
N ALA A 228 9.80 0.65 7.81
CA ALA A 228 9.73 0.23 6.41
C ALA A 228 11.11 -0.19 5.88
N SER A 229 12.12 0.67 6.08
CA SER A 229 13.50 0.40 5.67
C SER A 229 14.09 -0.83 6.39
N ARG A 230 13.79 -1.03 7.68
CA ARG A 230 14.23 -2.24 8.41
C ARG A 230 13.58 -3.50 7.86
N SER A 231 12.28 -3.45 7.58
CA SER A 231 11.55 -4.56 6.98
C SER A 231 12.11 -4.89 5.59
N GLU A 232 12.47 -3.88 4.78
CA GLU A 232 13.05 -4.06 3.44
C GLU A 232 14.39 -4.78 3.49
N LEU A 233 15.27 -4.36 4.41
CA LEU A 233 16.55 -5.03 4.65
C LEU A 233 16.33 -6.48 5.06
N ARG A 234 15.43 -6.74 6.00
CA ARG A 234 15.10 -8.11 6.43
C ARG A 234 14.61 -8.97 5.26
N PHE A 235 13.76 -8.42 4.40
CA PHE A 235 13.28 -9.08 3.19
C PHE A 235 14.44 -9.39 2.23
N MET A 236 15.28 -8.40 1.90
CA MET A 236 16.41 -8.61 0.98
C MET A 236 17.40 -9.65 1.51
N PHE A 237 17.71 -9.62 2.80
CA PHE A 237 18.57 -10.63 3.43
C PHE A 237 17.94 -12.02 3.41
N SER A 238 16.61 -12.13 3.52
CA SER A 238 15.93 -13.41 3.39
C SER A 238 15.89 -13.94 1.96
N VAL A 239 15.70 -13.08 0.96
CA VAL A 239 15.79 -13.47 -0.44
C VAL A 239 17.22 -13.95 -0.74
N TYR A 240 18.21 -13.24 -0.20
CA TYR A 240 19.61 -13.63 -0.28
C TYR A 240 19.87 -15.00 0.35
N SER A 241 19.49 -15.21 1.62
CA SER A 241 19.72 -16.48 2.32
C SER A 241 19.01 -17.65 1.64
N ASN A 242 17.77 -17.47 1.17
CA ASN A 242 17.03 -18.53 0.49
C ASN A 242 17.62 -18.87 -0.88
N SER A 243 18.33 -17.92 -1.51
CA SER A 243 19.07 -18.18 -2.76
C SER A 243 20.40 -18.92 -2.55
N GLU A 244 20.87 -19.04 -1.30
CA GLU A 244 22.10 -19.79 -0.99
C GLU A 244 21.91 -21.30 -0.93
N ASP A 245 20.70 -21.77 -0.62
CA ASP A 245 20.37 -23.19 -0.44
C ASP A 245 20.10 -23.94 -1.76
N ASP A 246 19.93 -23.23 -2.88
CA ASP A 246 19.77 -23.83 -4.22
C ASP A 246 21.14 -24.17 -4.84
N ALA A 247 21.42 -25.46 -4.98
CA ALA A 247 22.73 -26.02 -5.33
C ALA A 247 23.20 -25.76 -6.80
N ASP A 248 22.40 -25.07 -7.63
CA ASP A 248 22.67 -24.83 -9.06
C ASP A 248 23.07 -23.36 -9.34
N LYS A 249 24.18 -22.91 -8.73
CA LYS A 249 24.68 -21.51 -8.76
C LYS A 249 25.56 -21.17 -9.97
N ALA A 250 25.07 -21.33 -11.20
CA ALA A 250 25.81 -20.86 -12.39
C ALA A 250 24.93 -20.17 -13.44
N SER A 251 23.94 -19.39 -13.00
CA SER A 251 23.22 -18.48 -13.91
C SER A 251 23.66 -17.04 -13.66
N ASP A 252 24.01 -16.32 -14.73
CA ASP A 252 24.28 -14.87 -14.72
C ASP A 252 23.17 -14.06 -14.02
N VAL A 253 21.94 -14.61 -13.97
CA VAL A 253 20.77 -14.02 -13.32
C VAL A 253 20.91 -13.99 -11.79
N ALA A 254 21.53 -15.01 -11.17
CA ALA A 254 21.70 -15.08 -9.73
C ALA A 254 22.73 -14.06 -9.23
N VAL A 255 23.85 -13.93 -9.95
CA VAL A 255 24.90 -12.92 -9.67
C VAL A 255 24.35 -11.51 -9.87
N ALA A 256 23.58 -11.28 -10.93
CA ALA A 256 22.93 -9.99 -11.18
C ALA A 256 21.88 -9.65 -10.12
N LEU A 257 21.17 -10.64 -9.58
CA LEU A 257 20.23 -10.45 -8.48
C LEU A 257 20.96 -10.09 -7.18
N GLU A 258 22.04 -10.80 -6.86
CA GLU A 258 22.88 -10.54 -5.67
C GLU A 258 23.49 -9.13 -5.70
N THR A 259 24.10 -8.72 -6.81
CA THR A 259 24.69 -7.36 -6.92
C THR A 259 23.60 -6.30 -6.71
N ARG A 260 22.43 -6.48 -7.33
CA ARG A 260 21.31 -5.53 -7.20
C ARG A 260 20.70 -5.51 -5.79
N LEU A 261 20.66 -6.65 -5.10
CA LEU A 261 20.22 -6.72 -3.70
C LEU A 261 21.19 -5.98 -2.78
N MET A 262 22.50 -6.10 -3.02
CA MET A 262 23.52 -5.42 -2.21
C MET A 262 23.52 -3.90 -2.43
N ASP A 263 23.49 -3.44 -3.69
CA ASP A 263 23.37 -2.02 -4.01
C ASP A 263 22.12 -1.42 -3.34
N ARG A 264 21.01 -2.17 -3.37
CA ARG A 264 19.76 -1.75 -2.75
C ARG A 264 19.84 -1.73 -1.22
N ALA A 265 20.48 -2.71 -0.60
CA ALA A 265 20.69 -2.74 0.84
C ALA A 265 21.48 -1.51 1.31
N GLU A 266 22.48 -1.09 0.55
CA GLU A 266 23.23 0.13 0.84
C GLU A 266 22.34 1.39 0.77
N GLU A 267 21.52 1.52 -0.28
CA GLU A 267 20.56 2.64 -0.41
C GLU A 267 19.59 2.71 0.79
N VAL A 268 19.03 1.57 1.18
CA VAL A 268 18.07 1.48 2.29
C VAL A 268 18.74 1.78 3.63
N LEU A 269 19.96 1.30 3.86
CA LEU A 269 20.74 1.62 5.07
C LEU A 269 21.05 3.12 5.15
N ASN A 270 21.48 3.73 4.05
CA ASN A 270 21.75 5.16 4.00
C ASN A 270 20.49 5.98 4.31
N LYS A 271 19.33 5.61 3.74
CA LYS A 271 18.04 6.22 4.05
C LYS A 271 17.65 6.04 5.51
N TYR A 272 17.77 4.83 6.05
CA TYR A 272 17.46 4.52 7.45
C TYR A 272 18.29 5.36 8.43
N THR A 273 19.60 5.49 8.20
CA THR A 273 20.47 6.31 9.06
C THR A 273 20.09 7.79 9.03
N GLY A 274 19.61 8.30 7.89
CA GLY A 274 19.08 9.66 7.78
C GLY A 274 17.81 9.85 8.61
N LEU A 275 16.85 8.93 8.46
CA LEU A 275 15.58 8.96 9.21
C LEU A 275 15.81 8.86 10.72
N ASP A 276 16.70 7.98 11.18
CA ASP A 276 17.04 7.82 12.60
C ASP A 276 17.67 9.10 13.19
N ARG A 277 18.52 9.80 12.42
CA ARG A 277 19.07 11.10 12.85
C ARG A 277 17.99 12.18 13.00
N GLU A 278 17.08 12.28 12.03
CA GLU A 278 15.95 13.23 12.05
C GLU A 278 14.99 12.92 13.21
N LEU A 279 14.65 11.65 13.43
CA LEU A 279 13.81 11.23 14.55
C LEU A 279 14.45 11.59 15.91
N LYS A 280 15.76 11.34 16.07
CA LYS A 280 16.51 11.70 17.28
C LYS A 280 16.63 13.22 17.48
N SER A 281 16.64 14.04 16.43
CA SER A 281 16.68 15.50 16.57
C SER A 281 15.33 16.05 17.02
N LEU A 282 14.23 15.54 16.44
CA LEU A 282 12.86 15.91 16.83
C LEU A 282 12.57 15.56 18.29
N SER A 283 12.96 14.36 18.74
CA SER A 283 12.78 13.94 20.15
C SER A 283 13.58 14.80 21.14
N ARG A 284 14.79 15.26 20.75
CA ARG A 284 15.57 16.19 21.58
C ARG A 284 14.91 17.56 21.68
N ASN A 285 14.39 18.10 20.58
CA ASN A 285 13.73 19.40 20.56
C ASN A 285 12.39 19.40 21.33
N ALA A 286 11.64 18.29 21.32
CA ALA A 286 10.45 18.13 22.14
C ALA A 286 10.77 18.16 23.65
N SER A 287 11.89 17.53 24.05
CA SER A 287 12.32 17.49 25.45
C SER A 287 12.82 18.84 25.99
N SER A 288 13.30 19.75 25.13
CA SER A 288 13.76 21.09 25.53
C SER A 288 12.65 22.15 25.53
N GLY A 289 11.56 21.96 24.80
CA GLY A 289 10.42 22.90 24.72
C GLY A 289 9.40 22.82 25.86
N GLY A 290 9.35 21.72 26.61
CA GLY A 290 8.40 21.51 27.73
C GLY A 290 8.71 22.25 29.04
N GLY A 291 9.74 23.12 29.06
CA GLY A 291 10.24 23.76 30.28
C GLY A 291 9.74 25.19 30.57
N ALA A 292 8.97 25.82 29.67
CA ALA A 292 8.56 27.22 29.81
C ALA A 292 7.05 27.38 30.08
N GLY A 293 6.61 26.98 31.27
CA GLY A 293 5.20 27.10 31.68
C GLY A 293 4.97 27.05 33.19
N GLY A 294 5.96 27.43 34.00
CA GLY A 294 5.81 27.56 35.45
C GLY A 294 5.32 28.95 35.84
N HIS A 295 4.04 29.27 35.58
CA HIS A 295 3.40 30.42 36.24
C HIS A 295 3.06 30.01 37.68
N ALA A 296 3.83 30.52 38.65
CA ALA A 296 3.48 30.45 40.05
C ALA A 296 2.19 31.26 40.28
N PRO A 297 1.21 30.76 41.06
CA PRO A 297 0.02 31.54 41.37
C PRO A 297 0.38 32.68 42.35
N PRO A 298 -0.19 33.88 42.19
CA PRO A 298 0.02 34.95 43.15
C PRO A 298 -0.68 34.62 44.47
N ALA A 299 0.01 34.99 45.55
CA ALA A 299 -0.43 34.84 46.95
C ALA A 299 -1.62 35.74 47.31
#